data_AF-A0AAV9ZBB0-F1
#
_entry.id   AF-A0AAV9ZBB0-F1
#
_cell.length_a   1.000
_cell.length_b   1.000
_cell.length_c   1.000
_cell.angle_alpha   90.00
_cell.angle_beta   90.00
_cell.angle_gamma   90.00
#
_symmetry.space_group_name_H-M   'P 1'
#
loop_
_entity.id
_entity.type
_entity.pdbx_description
1 polymer ?
#
loop_
_entity_poly.entity_id
_entity_poly.type
_entity_poly.pdbx_seq_one_letter_code
_entity_poly.pdbx_strand_id
1 'polypeptide(L)' 'NGLDTTVGVDGFSYKDCLQIPNENLLEFFRYCLKNQDIPRPWLVSLLIGILKKDKDPFERSSYRLIALECCMLKILS' A
#
# COMPACT_ATOMS: atom_id res chain seq x y z
N ASN A 1 -2.96 11.60 14.68
CA ASN A 1 -4.10 11.23 13.81
C ASN A 1 -3.67 10.70 12.43
N GLY A 2 -2.52 10.02 12.29
CA GLY A 2 -1.99 9.57 10.99
C GLY A 2 -2.16 8.07 10.69
N LEU A 3 -3.10 7.38 11.36
CA LEU A 3 -3.29 5.93 11.23
C LEU A 3 -4.41 5.54 10.26
N ASP A 4 -5.32 6.46 9.93
CA ASP A 4 -6.37 6.22 8.93
C ASP A 4 -5.77 6.45 7.54
N THR A 5 -5.26 5.37 6.97
CA THR A 5 -4.71 5.31 5.61
C THR A 5 -5.63 4.51 4.71
N THR A 6 -5.76 4.91 3.45
CA THR A 6 -6.48 4.10 2.46
C THR A 6 -5.64 2.87 2.12
N VAL A 7 -6.27 1.70 2.13
CA VAL A 7 -5.63 0.42 1.83
C VAL A 7 -5.55 0.16 0.33
N GLY A 8 -4.57 -0.64 -0.07
CA GLY A 8 -4.48 -1.20 -1.42
C GLY A 8 -5.48 -2.34 -1.63
N VAL A 9 -5.31 -3.09 -2.72
CA VAL A 9 -6.19 -4.23 -3.05
C VAL A 9 -6.03 -5.41 -2.09
N ASP A 10 -4.96 -5.42 -1.31
CA ASP A 10 -4.69 -6.36 -0.23
C ASP A 10 -5.55 -6.11 1.02
N GLY A 11 -6.20 -4.95 1.11
CA GLY A 11 -7.10 -4.61 2.23
C GLY A 11 -6.38 -4.37 3.55
N PHE A 12 -5.04 -4.28 3.55
CA PHE A 12 -4.21 -4.23 4.75
C PHE A 12 -3.68 -2.82 4.98
N SER A 13 -3.93 -2.26 6.17
CA SER A 13 -3.54 -0.89 6.52
C SER A 13 -2.20 -0.83 7.26
N TYR A 14 -1.62 0.37 7.34
CA TYR A 14 -0.47 0.60 8.24
C TYR A 14 -0.82 0.34 9.71
N LYS A 15 -2.07 0.59 10.12
CA LYS A 15 -2.53 0.31 11.48
C LYS A 15 -2.47 -1.18 11.78
N ASP A 16 -2.92 -2.02 10.84
CA ASP A 16 -2.88 -3.48 10.96
C ASP A 16 -1.44 -3.97 11.05
N CYS A 17 -0.55 -3.46 10.19
CA CYS A 17 0.88 -3.75 10.22
C CYS A 17 1.50 -3.48 11.60
N LEU A 18 1.20 -2.32 12.19
CA LEU A 18 1.74 -1.88 13.47
C LEU A 18 1.23 -2.69 14.67
N GLN A 19 0.16 -3.48 14.51
CA GLN A 19 -0.31 -4.40 15.55
C GLN A 19 0.43 -5.75 15.52
N ILE A 20 1.19 -6.06 14.47
CA ILE A 20 1.92 -7.33 14.37
C ILE A 20 3.26 -7.19 15.11
N PRO A 21 3.59 -8.11 16.04
CA PRO A 21 4.90 -8.15 16.66
C PRO A 21 6.03 -8.23 15.62
N ASN A 22 7.11 -7.48 15.82
CA ASN A 22 8.21 -7.39 14.87
C ASN A 22 8.85 -8.75 14.56
N GLU A 23 8.89 -9.65 15.53
CA GLU A 23 9.43 -11.00 15.38
C GLU A 23 8.62 -11.82 14.37
N ASN A 24 7.29 -11.68 14.40
CA ASN A 24 6.39 -12.35 13.46
C ASN A 24 6.53 -11.76 12.05
N LEU A 25 6.66 -10.43 11.93
CA LEU A 25 6.94 -9.77 10.65
C LEU A 25 8.26 -10.26 10.05
N LEU A 26 9.31 -10.34 10.88
CA LEU A 26 10.62 -10.81 10.47
C LEU A 26 10.59 -12.27 10.01
N GLU A 27 9.91 -13.15 10.74
CA GLU A 27 9.73 -14.55 10.35
C GLU A 27 8.98 -14.66 9.02
N PHE A 28 7.89 -13.90 8.87
CA PHE A 28 7.10 -13.87 7.65
C PHE A 28 7.92 -13.39 6.44
N PHE A 29 8.66 -12.29 6.55
CA PHE A 29 9.49 -11.80 5.45
C PHE A 29 10.63 -12.76 5.11
N ARG A 30 11.25 -13.40 6.10
CA ARG A 30 12.24 -14.46 5.87
C ARG A 30 11.65 -15.62 5.09
N TYR A 31 10.43 -16.05 5.45
CA TYR A 31 9.73 -17.08 4.69
C TYR A 31 9.52 -16.66 3.24
N CYS A 32 9.04 -15.44 3.00
CA CYS A 32 8.81 -14.93 1.65
C CYS A 32 10.10 -14.92 0.80
N LEU A 33 11.18 -14.38 1.37
CA LEU A 33 12.48 -14.29 0.68
C LEU A 33 13.07 -15.68 0.41
N LYS A 34 13.01 -16.60 1.38
CA LYS A 34 13.54 -17.96 1.24
C LYS A 34 12.81 -18.76 0.15
N ASN A 35 11.49 -18.61 0.07
CA ASN A 35 10.66 -19.33 -0.89
C ASN A 35 10.50 -18.58 -2.22
N GLN A 36 11.02 -17.36 -2.33
CA GLN A 36 10.84 -16.47 -3.48
C GLN A 36 9.35 -16.27 -3.83
N ASP A 37 8.50 -16.23 -2.81
CA ASP A 37 7.06 -16.12 -2.96
C ASP A 37 6.52 -15.06 -2.02
N ILE A 38 5.65 -14.20 -2.55
CA ILE A 38 4.97 -13.16 -1.79
C ILE A 38 3.49 -13.14 -2.21
N PRO A 39 2.59 -12.69 -1.33
CA PRO A 39 1.18 -12.58 -1.68
C PRO A 39 0.98 -11.76 -2.95
N ARG A 40 0.39 -12.36 -3.99
CA ARG A 40 0.12 -11.67 -5.26
C ARG A 40 -0.58 -10.32 -5.13
N PRO A 41 -1.55 -10.10 -4.21
CA PRO A 41 -2.18 -8.80 -4.03
C PRO A 41 -1.19 -7.67 -3.71
N TRP A 42 -0.02 -7.99 -3.16
CA TRP A 42 1.00 -7.00 -2.83
C TRP A 42 1.61 -6.35 -4.06
N LEU A 43 1.66 -7.09 -5.17
CA LEU A 43 2.23 -6.66 -6.45
C LEU A 43 1.24 -5.86 -7.31
N VAL A 44 0.05 -5.57 -6.79
CA VAL A 44 -1.00 -4.87 -7.52
C VAL A 44 -1.22 -3.50 -6.90
N SER A 45 -1.07 -2.46 -7.71
CA SER A 45 -1.29 -1.08 -7.29
C SER A 45 -2.62 -0.55 -7.84
N LEU A 46 -3.45 0.01 -6.97
CA LEU A 46 -4.67 0.71 -7.40
C LEU A 46 -4.33 2.16 -7.74
N LEU A 47 -4.56 2.55 -9.00
CA LEU A 47 -4.31 3.91 -9.47
C LEU A 47 -5.55 4.79 -9.24
N ILE A 48 -5.38 5.86 -8.47
CA ILE A 48 -6.44 6.81 -8.12
C ILE A 48 -6.04 8.22 -8.54
N GLY A 49 -6.93 8.92 -9.25
CA GLY A 49 -6.77 10.33 -9.54
C GLY A 49 -7.34 11.18 -8.40
N ILE A 50 -6.50 11.98 -7.75
CA ILE A 50 -6.94 12.98 -6.76
C ILE A 50 -7.02 14.34 -7.43
N LEU A 51 -8.21 14.95 -7.44
CA LEU A 51 -8.40 16.29 -7.97
C LEU A 51 -7.55 17.31 -7.19
N LYS A 52 -6.76 18.10 -7.91
CA LYS A 52 -6.02 19.23 -7.33
C LYS A 52 -7.02 20.27 -6.85
N LYS A 53 -6.75 20.84 -5.67
CA LYS A 53 -7.56 21.92 -5.12
C LYS A 53 -7.74 23.06 -6.15
N ASP A 54 -8.98 23.54 -6.27
CA ASP A 54 -9.37 24.66 -7.14
C ASP A 54 -9.11 24.44 -8.65
N LYS A 55 -9.12 23.18 -9.11
CA LYS A 55 -8.98 22.83 -10.54
C LYS A 55 -10.26 22.23 -11.13
N ASP A 56 -10.40 22.34 -12.45
CA ASP A 56 -11.56 21.84 -13.19
C ASP A 56 -11.59 20.30 -13.21
N PRO A 57 -12.67 19.64 -12.72
CA PRO A 57 -12.78 18.19 -12.72
C PRO A 57 -12.93 17.55 -14.10
N PHE A 58 -13.25 18.32 -15.15
CA PHE A 58 -13.37 17.78 -16.51
C PHE A 58 -12.02 17.72 -17.24
N GLU A 59 -11.00 18.38 -16.71
CA GLU A 59 -9.65 18.41 -17.27
C GLU A 59 -8.75 17.33 -16.66
N ARG A 60 -8.21 16.42 -17.49
CA ARG A 60 -7.36 15.31 -17.02
C ARG A 60 -6.12 15.80 -16.24
N SER A 61 -5.54 16.92 -16.67
CA SER A 61 -4.36 17.53 -16.04
C SER A 61 -4.62 18.08 -14.63
N SER A 62 -5.89 18.24 -14.25
CA SER A 62 -6.32 18.67 -12.92
C SER A 62 -6.14 17.60 -11.85
N TYR A 63 -5.87 16.35 -12.21
CA TYR A 63 -5.68 15.26 -11.26
C TYR A 63 -4.20 15.00 -10.96
N ARG A 64 -3.91 14.56 -9.73
CA ARG A 64 -2.64 13.93 -9.36
C ARG A 64 -2.91 12.43 -9.28
N LEU A 65 -2.15 11.64 -10.03
CA LEU A 65 -2.23 10.20 -9.92
C LEU A 65 -1.49 9.74 -8.68
N ILE A 66 -2.11 8.86 -7.90
CA ILE A 66 -1.50 8.19 -6.75
C ILE A 66 -1.71 6.69 -6.92
N ALA A 67 -0.66 5.92 -6.64
CA ALA A 67 -0.73 4.47 -6.54
C ALA A 67 -0.93 4.08 -5.08
N LEU A 68 -2.01 3.34 -4.79
CA LEU A 68 -2.18 2.65 -3.52
C LEU A 68 -1.56 1.27 -3.64
N GLU A 69 -0.51 1.04 -2.86
CA GLU A 69 0.30 -0.17 -2.85
C GLU A 69 0.25 -0.79 -1.46
N CYS A 70 0.42 -2.11 -1.38
CA CYS A 70 0.55 -2.83 -0.12
C CYS A 70 1.69 -2.26 0.73
N CYS A 71 1.40 -1.95 2.00
CA CYS A 71 2.42 -1.42 2.91
C CYS A 71 3.51 -2.45 3.26
N MET A 72 3.17 -3.74 3.27
CA MET A 72 4.13 -4.81 3.55
C MET A 72 5.15 -4.98 2.43
N LEU A 73 4.76 -4.76 1.16
CA LEU A 73 5.69 -4.76 0.06
C LEU A 73 6.73 -3.64 0.19
N LYS A 74 6.30 -2.44 0.61
CA LYS A 74 7.19 -1.29 0.84
C LYS A 74 8.21 -1.50 1.95
N ILE A 75 7.87 -2.36 2.92
CA ILE A 75 8.80 -2.72 4.01
C ILE A 75 9.84 -3.74 3.52
N LEU A 76 9.43 -4.62 2.61
CA LEU A 76 10.29 -5.68 2.07
C LEU A 76 11.25 -5.19 0.97
N SER A 77 10.86 -4.17 0.21
CA SER A 77 11.62 -3.55 -0.89
C SER A 77 12.78 -2.67 -0.42
#